data_AF-U3JG64-F1
#
_entry.id   AF-U3JG64-F1
#
_cell.length_a   1.000
_cell.length_b   1.000
_cell.length_c   1.000
_cell.angle_alpha   90.00
_cell.angle_beta   90.00
_cell.angle_gamma   90.00
#
_symmetry.space_group_name_H-M   'P 1'
#
loop_
_entity.id
_entity.type
_entity.pdbx_description
1 polymer ?
#
loop_
_entity_poly.entity_id
_entity_poly.type
_entity_poly.pdbx_seq_one_letter_code
_entity_poly.pdbx_strand_id
1 'polypeptide(L)'
;MHLNEEMRFRVRSECKNDSTSEPSPWVEISLLPKGILGSAAVDLSCVWHNLEYMACTWRPGENASSDTNYTLSYWFDGLEKPKKCINSSVDQGIFECIFNLTFPNDTRTYPDISILISSDSEEIRPVCASKNPTTLVKPATPRKLTVSKTDDTIDVKWSESETFPKNCLHYEVKRYNGDLDIQIIESETNSVSIPGVDPNSKYTFKVRAKPKWVCYNSNFYSDWSEETSIGQKRDSTTYFVLIITIPLIIAVSTVILLVYLKRLKILILPPIPDPREILKRMFGEQNEDSQSSAKDDPMNAFDRLIIEEEIHSLILTETSESTYSEKENR
;
A
#
# COMPACT_ATOMS: atom_id res chain seq x y z
N MET A 1 -29.02 -21.22 -19.69
CA MET A 1 -30.05 -20.81 -20.67
C MET A 1 -29.90 -19.31 -20.88
N HIS A 2 -29.39 -18.87 -22.03
CA HIS A 2 -28.99 -17.48 -22.27
C HIS A 2 -30.10 -16.71 -22.97
N LEU A 3 -30.93 -15.97 -22.22
CA LEU A 3 -32.05 -15.15 -22.75
C LEU A 3 -31.59 -13.91 -23.55
N ASN A 4 -30.29 -13.81 -23.84
CA ASN A 4 -29.64 -12.75 -24.58
C ASN A 4 -29.67 -13.00 -26.11
N GLU A 5 -29.95 -14.24 -26.54
CA GLU A 5 -29.93 -14.75 -27.92
C GLU A 5 -31.31 -15.23 -28.39
N GLU A 6 -31.48 -15.51 -29.70
CA GLU A 6 -32.70 -16.12 -30.23
C GLU A 6 -32.80 -17.59 -29.77
N MET A 7 -33.90 -17.94 -29.10
CA MET A 7 -34.18 -19.32 -28.71
C MET A 7 -35.17 -19.96 -29.67
N ARG A 8 -34.86 -21.15 -30.18
CA ARG A 8 -35.74 -21.92 -31.06
C ARG A 8 -36.13 -23.23 -30.39
N PHE A 9 -37.43 -23.43 -30.20
CA PHE A 9 -37.98 -24.64 -29.60
C PHE A 9 -38.65 -25.46 -30.69
N ARG A 10 -38.31 -26.75 -30.78
CA ARG A 10 -38.88 -27.70 -31.73
C ARG A 10 -39.57 -28.84 -31.00
N VAL A 11 -40.80 -29.15 -31.40
CA VAL A 11 -41.62 -30.23 -30.83
C VAL A 11 -42.17 -31.12 -31.94
N ARG A 12 -42.18 -32.43 -31.70
CA ARG A 12 -42.86 -33.45 -32.53
C ARG A 12 -43.46 -34.53 -31.63
N SER A 13 -44.38 -35.33 -32.14
CA SER A 13 -44.83 -36.57 -31.51
C SER A 13 -44.22 -37.81 -32.19
N GLU A 14 -44.09 -38.90 -31.42
CA GLU A 14 -43.39 -40.11 -31.86
C GLU A 14 -43.95 -41.34 -31.10
N CYS A 15 -44.26 -42.43 -31.82
CA CYS A 15 -44.97 -43.57 -31.27
C CYS A 15 -44.02 -44.65 -30.76
N LYS A 16 -43.68 -44.58 -29.46
CA LYS A 16 -42.66 -45.40 -28.77
C LYS A 16 -42.70 -46.92 -29.00
N ASN A 17 -43.86 -47.50 -29.33
CA ASN A 17 -44.05 -48.95 -29.43
C ASN A 17 -44.09 -49.50 -30.87
N ASP A 18 -43.95 -48.67 -31.90
CA ASP A 18 -43.95 -49.12 -33.30
C ASP A 18 -42.81 -48.47 -34.10
N SER A 19 -41.73 -49.24 -34.28
CA SER A 19 -40.53 -48.81 -35.00
C SER A 19 -40.72 -48.70 -36.52
N THR A 20 -41.93 -48.91 -37.05
CA THR A 20 -42.28 -48.64 -38.45
C THR A 20 -43.11 -47.36 -38.63
N SER A 21 -43.46 -46.67 -37.54
CA SER A 21 -44.17 -45.39 -37.59
C SER A 21 -43.22 -44.21 -37.79
N GLU A 22 -43.48 -43.38 -38.80
CA GLU A 22 -42.73 -42.13 -38.99
C GLU A 22 -43.15 -41.08 -37.94
N PRO A 23 -42.20 -40.33 -37.32
CA PRO A 23 -42.52 -39.26 -36.38
C PRO A 23 -43.31 -38.12 -37.05
N SER A 24 -44.05 -37.33 -36.25
CA SER A 24 -44.74 -36.16 -36.80
C SER A 24 -43.77 -35.14 -37.40
N PRO A 25 -44.22 -34.28 -38.32
CA PRO A 25 -43.51 -33.06 -38.67
C PRO A 25 -43.14 -32.25 -37.43
N TRP A 26 -42.01 -31.55 -37.49
CA TRP A 26 -41.59 -30.62 -36.44
C TRP A 26 -42.44 -29.35 -36.47
N VAL A 27 -42.95 -28.95 -35.31
CA VAL A 27 -43.44 -27.59 -35.05
C VAL A 27 -42.32 -26.80 -34.39
N GLU A 28 -42.02 -25.61 -34.92
CA GLU A 28 -40.97 -24.71 -34.42
C GLU A 28 -41.56 -23.38 -33.96
N ILE A 29 -41.04 -22.87 -32.83
CA ILE A 29 -41.33 -21.51 -32.33
C ILE A 29 -40.02 -20.84 -31.92
N SER A 30 -39.80 -19.62 -32.43
CA SER A 30 -38.68 -18.75 -32.03
C SER A 30 -39.12 -17.72 -31.00
N LEU A 31 -38.28 -17.48 -29.99
CA LEU A 31 -38.35 -16.31 -29.11
C LEU A 31 -37.17 -15.40 -29.40
N LEU A 32 -37.46 -14.15 -29.79
CA LEU A 32 -36.45 -13.12 -30.00
C LEU A 32 -36.05 -12.48 -28.65
N PRO A 33 -34.76 -12.13 -28.45
CA PRO A 33 -34.31 -11.49 -27.22
C PRO A 33 -34.81 -10.04 -27.15
N LYS A 34 -35.40 -9.68 -26.00
CA LYS A 34 -35.87 -8.32 -25.70
C LYS A 34 -34.73 -7.30 -25.64
N GLY A 35 -35.08 -6.02 -25.73
CA GLY A 35 -34.17 -4.89 -25.58
C GLY A 35 -33.16 -4.68 -26.72
N ILE A 36 -32.61 -3.47 -26.74
CA ILE A 36 -31.66 -2.95 -27.72
C ILE A 36 -30.34 -3.71 -27.62
N LEU A 37 -29.70 -3.99 -28.76
CA LEU A 37 -28.39 -4.64 -28.79
C LEU A 37 -27.34 -3.74 -28.11
N GLY A 38 -26.61 -4.28 -27.13
CA GLY A 38 -25.64 -3.53 -26.32
C GLY A 38 -26.19 -2.84 -25.07
N SER A 39 -27.50 -2.87 -24.80
CA SER A 39 -28.10 -2.36 -23.54
C SER A 39 -28.01 -3.33 -22.36
N ALA A 40 -27.59 -4.57 -22.62
CA ALA A 40 -27.45 -5.63 -21.63
C ALA A 40 -26.37 -5.30 -20.59
N ALA A 41 -26.63 -5.58 -19.32
CA ALA A 41 -25.64 -5.43 -18.25
C ALA A 41 -24.38 -6.28 -18.50
N VAL A 42 -23.21 -5.71 -18.24
CA VAL A 42 -21.90 -6.37 -18.46
C VAL A 42 -21.14 -6.58 -17.15
N ASP A 43 -20.07 -7.38 -17.20
CA ASP A 43 -19.15 -7.65 -16.09
C ASP A 43 -19.81 -8.20 -14.80
N LEU A 44 -20.86 -9.04 -14.93
CA LEU A 44 -21.55 -9.65 -13.78
C LEU A 44 -20.62 -10.56 -12.94
N SER A 45 -20.09 -9.98 -11.89
CA SER A 45 -19.35 -10.65 -10.82
C SER A 45 -20.26 -10.90 -9.61
N CYS A 46 -19.99 -11.98 -8.89
CA CYS A 46 -20.71 -12.32 -7.66
C CYS A 46 -19.76 -13.03 -6.69
N VAL A 47 -19.85 -12.72 -5.40
CA VAL A 47 -19.03 -13.28 -4.32
C VAL A 47 -19.93 -13.67 -3.16
N TRP A 48 -19.82 -14.90 -2.68
CA TRP A 48 -20.57 -15.39 -1.52
C TRP A 48 -19.72 -15.16 -0.26
N HIS A 49 -20.01 -14.08 0.45
CA HIS A 49 -19.27 -13.68 1.64
C HIS A 49 -19.67 -14.53 2.84
N ASN A 50 -18.65 -15.16 3.43
CA ASN A 50 -18.68 -15.88 4.70
C ASN A 50 -19.73 -17.00 4.84
N LEU A 51 -20.31 -17.47 3.72
CA LEU A 51 -21.48 -18.35 3.65
C LEU A 51 -22.81 -17.73 4.15
N GLU A 52 -22.87 -16.39 4.26
CA GLU A 52 -24.00 -15.64 4.83
C GLU A 52 -24.77 -14.82 3.79
N TYR A 53 -24.06 -14.10 2.90
CA TYR A 53 -24.67 -13.22 1.91
C TYR A 53 -23.91 -13.22 0.58
N MET A 54 -24.65 -13.10 -0.51
CA MET A 54 -24.08 -12.88 -1.84
C MET A 54 -24.03 -11.38 -2.11
N ALA A 55 -22.87 -10.87 -2.54
CA ALA A 55 -22.72 -9.56 -3.15
C ALA A 55 -22.47 -9.76 -4.64
N CYS A 56 -23.29 -9.14 -5.49
CA CYS A 56 -23.13 -9.16 -6.95
C CYS A 56 -22.96 -7.73 -7.48
N THR A 57 -22.03 -7.56 -8.43
CA THR A 57 -21.75 -6.28 -9.09
C THR A 57 -21.77 -6.43 -10.61
N TRP A 58 -22.20 -5.38 -11.30
CA TRP A 58 -22.23 -5.30 -12.76
C TRP A 58 -22.14 -3.84 -13.24
N ARG A 59 -21.98 -3.65 -14.54
CA ARG A 59 -21.95 -2.35 -15.21
C ARG A 59 -23.12 -2.21 -16.19
N PRO A 60 -23.57 -0.98 -16.49
CA PRO A 60 -24.51 -0.74 -17.58
C PRO A 60 -23.92 -1.22 -18.92
N GLY A 61 -24.80 -1.60 -19.85
CA GLY A 61 -24.39 -1.85 -21.23
C GLY A 61 -23.98 -0.57 -21.96
N GLU A 62 -23.13 -0.68 -22.98
CA GLU A 62 -22.64 0.45 -23.79
C GLU A 62 -23.79 1.27 -24.42
N ASN A 63 -24.87 0.60 -24.82
CA ASN A 63 -26.08 1.22 -25.37
C ASN A 63 -27.24 1.29 -24.36
N ALA A 64 -26.96 1.25 -23.05
CA ALA A 64 -27.96 1.52 -22.02
C ALA A 64 -28.01 3.03 -21.71
N SER A 65 -29.21 3.57 -21.51
CA SER A 65 -29.37 4.98 -21.15
C SER A 65 -28.81 5.26 -19.75
N SER A 66 -28.30 6.46 -19.49
CA SER A 66 -27.66 6.83 -18.22
C SER A 66 -28.60 6.85 -17.01
N ASP A 67 -29.92 6.85 -17.23
CA ASP A 67 -30.98 6.74 -16.23
C ASP A 67 -31.51 5.30 -16.05
N THR A 68 -30.88 4.31 -16.70
CA THR A 68 -31.28 2.89 -16.60
C THR A 68 -31.15 2.35 -15.18
N ASN A 69 -32.28 2.07 -14.54
CA ASN A 69 -32.32 1.35 -13.27
C ASN A 69 -32.38 -0.16 -13.52
N TYR A 70 -31.35 -0.89 -13.09
CA TYR A 70 -31.31 -2.35 -13.15
C TYR A 70 -31.80 -2.98 -11.84
N THR A 71 -32.66 -3.99 -11.95
CA THR A 71 -33.08 -4.87 -10.85
C THR A 71 -32.45 -6.26 -11.02
N LEU A 72 -31.77 -6.74 -9.97
CA LEU A 72 -31.34 -8.14 -9.88
C LEU A 72 -32.45 -8.99 -9.25
N SER A 73 -32.76 -10.12 -9.86
CA SER A 73 -33.62 -11.18 -9.32
C SER A 73 -32.85 -12.50 -9.29
N TYR A 74 -33.05 -13.33 -8.25
CA TYR A 74 -32.34 -14.60 -8.09
C TYR A 74 -33.26 -15.75 -7.67
N TRP A 75 -32.88 -16.97 -8.05
CA TRP A 75 -33.51 -18.21 -7.62
C TRP A 75 -32.52 -19.39 -7.67
N PHE A 76 -32.82 -20.44 -6.92
CA PHE A 76 -32.06 -21.69 -6.85
C PHE A 76 -33.00 -22.81 -6.40
N ASP A 77 -32.61 -24.07 -6.56
CA ASP A 77 -33.46 -25.21 -6.15
C ASP A 77 -33.68 -25.24 -4.62
N GLY A 78 -34.90 -25.50 -4.19
CA GLY A 78 -35.34 -25.32 -2.79
C GLY A 78 -35.81 -23.90 -2.41
N LEU A 79 -35.78 -22.92 -3.33
CA LEU A 79 -36.39 -21.60 -3.11
C LEU A 79 -37.82 -21.57 -3.71
N GLU A 80 -38.85 -21.36 -2.88
CA GLU A 80 -40.27 -21.41 -3.31
C GLU A 80 -40.61 -20.54 -4.53
N LYS A 81 -40.02 -19.34 -4.60
CA LYS A 81 -40.29 -18.31 -5.62
C LYS A 81 -39.03 -17.47 -5.86
N PRO A 82 -38.78 -16.98 -7.09
CA PRO A 82 -37.71 -16.03 -7.35
C PRO A 82 -37.85 -14.77 -6.49
N LYS A 83 -36.72 -14.29 -5.96
CA LYS A 83 -36.66 -13.08 -5.12
C LYS A 83 -36.02 -11.93 -5.88
N LYS A 84 -36.63 -10.75 -5.84
CA LYS A 84 -35.96 -9.49 -6.22
C LYS A 84 -34.97 -9.10 -5.12
N CYS A 85 -33.82 -8.56 -5.52
CA CYS A 85 -32.88 -7.91 -4.60
C CYS A 85 -33.45 -6.55 -4.16
N ILE A 86 -33.33 -6.22 -2.88
CA ILE A 86 -33.88 -4.99 -2.29
C ILE A 86 -32.75 -4.04 -1.87
N ASN A 87 -31.63 -4.57 -1.37
CA ASN A 87 -30.46 -3.78 -1.00
C ASN A 87 -29.55 -3.62 -2.22
N SER A 88 -29.92 -2.69 -3.10
CA SER A 88 -29.15 -2.32 -4.30
C SER A 88 -28.53 -0.93 -4.17
N SER A 89 -27.23 -0.85 -4.45
CA SER A 89 -26.38 0.34 -4.41
C SER A 89 -25.88 0.68 -5.81
N VAL A 90 -25.52 1.94 -6.06
CA VAL A 90 -24.78 2.35 -7.25
C VAL A 90 -23.68 3.31 -6.83
N ASP A 91 -22.42 2.95 -7.10
CA ASP A 91 -21.27 3.83 -6.90
C ASP A 91 -20.47 3.93 -8.20
N GLN A 92 -20.11 5.16 -8.60
CA GLN A 92 -19.31 5.45 -9.81
C GLN A 92 -19.79 4.74 -11.09
N GLY A 93 -21.10 4.48 -11.22
CA GLY A 93 -21.71 3.76 -12.36
C GLY A 93 -21.60 2.23 -12.31
N ILE A 94 -21.03 1.67 -11.24
CA ILE A 94 -21.09 0.24 -10.93
C ILE A 94 -22.34 0.00 -10.09
N PHE A 95 -23.19 -0.91 -10.54
CA PHE A 95 -24.34 -1.39 -9.77
C PHE A 95 -23.90 -2.51 -8.85
N GLU A 96 -24.39 -2.49 -7.62
CA GLU A 96 -24.20 -3.52 -6.61
C GLU A 96 -25.56 -3.98 -6.07
N CYS A 97 -25.67 -5.26 -5.72
CA CYS A 97 -26.79 -5.82 -4.98
C CYS A 97 -26.27 -6.82 -3.95
N ILE A 98 -26.75 -6.70 -2.72
CA ILE A 98 -26.41 -7.59 -1.61
C ILE A 98 -27.67 -8.30 -1.10
N PHE A 99 -27.62 -9.63 -1.00
CA PHE A 99 -28.72 -10.42 -0.45
C PHE A 99 -28.24 -11.58 0.42
N ASN A 100 -28.95 -11.82 1.53
CA ASN A 100 -28.68 -12.98 2.39
C ASN A 100 -28.91 -14.27 1.60
N LEU A 101 -27.94 -15.16 1.66
CA LEU A 101 -27.92 -16.42 0.93
C LEU A 101 -27.46 -17.51 1.88
N THR A 102 -28.44 -18.24 2.41
CA THR A 102 -28.24 -19.44 3.22
C THR A 102 -28.96 -20.62 2.56
N PHE A 103 -28.35 -21.80 2.66
CA PHE A 103 -28.92 -23.07 2.18
C PHE A 103 -29.32 -23.93 3.38
N PRO A 104 -30.35 -24.79 3.29
CA PRO A 104 -30.70 -25.71 4.36
C PRO A 104 -29.55 -26.67 4.68
N ASN A 105 -29.25 -26.90 5.97
CA ASN A 105 -28.06 -27.62 6.43
C ASN A 105 -27.90 -29.06 5.90
N ASP A 106 -28.98 -29.69 5.42
CA ASP A 106 -28.97 -31.06 4.89
C ASP A 106 -28.48 -31.17 3.42
N THR A 107 -28.28 -30.04 2.72
CA THR A 107 -27.85 -30.07 1.31
C THR A 107 -26.37 -30.43 1.17
N ARG A 108 -26.07 -31.70 0.90
CA ARG A 108 -24.72 -32.20 0.54
C ARG A 108 -24.15 -31.59 -0.75
N THR A 109 -25.01 -30.99 -1.57
CA THR A 109 -24.68 -30.33 -2.83
C THR A 109 -25.37 -28.97 -2.84
N TYR A 110 -24.62 -27.90 -3.04
CA TYR A 110 -25.20 -26.57 -3.22
C TYR A 110 -25.76 -26.44 -4.65
N PRO A 111 -27.03 -26.07 -4.84
CA PRO A 111 -27.60 -25.87 -6.17
C PRO A 111 -27.03 -24.62 -6.84
N ASP A 112 -26.94 -24.64 -8.17
CA ASP A 112 -26.53 -23.47 -8.94
C ASP A 112 -27.54 -22.32 -8.79
N ILE A 113 -27.03 -21.11 -8.58
CA ILE A 113 -27.84 -19.90 -8.44
C ILE A 113 -28.08 -19.33 -9.84
N SER A 114 -29.35 -19.20 -10.19
CA SER A 114 -29.78 -18.47 -11.37
C SER A 114 -30.02 -17.01 -11.02
N ILE A 115 -29.46 -16.12 -11.84
CA ILE A 115 -29.50 -14.67 -11.67
C ILE A 115 -30.03 -14.05 -12.95
N LEU A 116 -31.05 -13.20 -12.82
CA LEU A 116 -31.60 -12.34 -13.86
C LEU A 116 -31.29 -10.90 -13.49
N ILE A 117 -30.66 -10.15 -14.41
CA ILE A 117 -30.64 -8.69 -14.37
C ILE A 117 -31.57 -8.18 -15.47
N SER A 118 -32.49 -7.29 -15.10
CA SER A 118 -33.49 -6.69 -15.99
C SER A 118 -33.81 -5.26 -15.56
N SER A 119 -34.33 -4.43 -16.46
CA SER A 119 -35.01 -3.18 -16.08
C SER A 119 -36.52 -3.33 -16.24
N ASP A 120 -37.29 -2.39 -15.71
CA ASP A 120 -38.71 -2.26 -16.02
C ASP A 120 -38.93 -1.59 -17.41
N SER A 121 -37.86 -1.07 -18.05
CA SER A 121 -37.86 -0.67 -19.46
C SER A 121 -37.62 -1.86 -20.40
N GLU A 122 -38.52 -2.04 -21.36
CA GLU A 122 -38.45 -3.03 -22.46
C GLU A 122 -37.28 -2.79 -23.44
N GLU A 123 -36.66 -1.61 -23.40
CA GLU A 123 -35.47 -1.27 -24.20
C GLU A 123 -34.20 -1.94 -23.66
N ILE A 124 -34.20 -2.40 -22.40
CA ILE A 124 -33.02 -2.97 -21.75
C ILE A 124 -33.03 -4.48 -21.89
N ARG A 125 -32.01 -5.03 -22.56
CA ARG A 125 -31.88 -6.47 -22.78
C ARG A 125 -31.62 -7.18 -21.45
N PRO A 126 -32.47 -8.12 -21.03
CA PRO A 126 -32.24 -8.90 -19.81
C PRO A 126 -31.02 -9.79 -19.95
N VAL A 127 -30.35 -10.05 -18.83
CA VAL A 127 -29.16 -10.90 -18.74
C VAL A 127 -29.41 -12.03 -17.77
N CYS A 128 -29.28 -13.27 -18.23
CA CYS A 128 -29.37 -14.45 -17.37
C CYS A 128 -28.03 -15.16 -17.23
N ALA A 129 -27.61 -15.36 -15.99
CA ALA A 129 -26.44 -16.15 -15.63
C ALA A 129 -26.84 -17.30 -14.69
N SER A 130 -26.13 -18.42 -14.80
CA SER A 130 -26.12 -19.46 -13.77
C SER A 130 -24.72 -19.47 -13.15
N LYS A 131 -24.65 -19.55 -11.82
CA LYS A 131 -23.42 -19.42 -11.04
C LYS A 131 -23.38 -20.52 -9.98
N ASN A 132 -22.36 -21.37 -10.00
CA ASN A 132 -22.14 -22.34 -8.93
C ASN A 132 -21.65 -21.61 -7.67
N PRO A 133 -22.36 -21.67 -6.52
CA PRO A 133 -21.98 -20.90 -5.34
C PRO A 133 -20.64 -21.35 -4.74
N THR A 134 -20.23 -22.61 -4.91
CA THR A 134 -18.99 -23.13 -4.29
C THR A 134 -17.72 -22.53 -4.85
N THR A 135 -17.76 -21.97 -6.07
CA THR A 135 -16.62 -21.29 -6.69
C THR A 135 -16.50 -19.81 -6.31
N LEU A 136 -17.51 -19.27 -5.60
CA LEU A 136 -17.63 -17.83 -5.28
C LEU A 136 -17.38 -17.50 -3.80
N VAL A 137 -17.07 -18.50 -2.97
CA VAL A 137 -16.97 -18.35 -1.51
C VAL A 137 -15.75 -17.52 -1.09
N LYS A 138 -15.97 -16.34 -0.48
CA LYS A 138 -14.94 -15.54 0.21
C LYS A 138 -15.11 -15.65 1.74
N PRO A 139 -14.19 -16.26 2.49
CA PRO A 139 -14.27 -16.31 3.96
C PRO A 139 -14.18 -14.92 4.60
N ALA A 140 -14.74 -14.76 5.81
CA ALA A 140 -14.47 -13.58 6.62
C ALA A 140 -13.00 -13.50 7.05
N THR A 141 -12.51 -12.27 7.22
CA THR A 141 -11.18 -11.96 7.75
C THR A 141 -11.02 -12.51 9.18
N PRO A 142 -9.97 -13.31 9.48
CA PRO A 142 -9.70 -13.81 10.83
C PRO A 142 -9.57 -12.68 11.87
N ARG A 143 -10.15 -12.89 13.07
CA ARG A 143 -10.20 -11.92 14.16
C ARG A 143 -9.54 -12.48 15.43
N LYS A 144 -9.40 -11.62 16.45
CA LYS A 144 -8.88 -11.97 17.79
C LYS A 144 -7.51 -12.65 17.73
N LEU A 145 -6.60 -12.14 16.89
CA LEU A 145 -5.22 -12.61 16.83
C LEU A 145 -4.57 -12.46 18.21
N THR A 146 -4.08 -13.58 18.72
CA THR A 146 -3.36 -13.69 19.99
C THR A 146 -1.98 -14.24 19.67
N VAL A 147 -0.94 -13.50 20.05
CA VAL A 147 0.45 -13.87 19.82
C VAL A 147 1.14 -14.00 21.18
N SER A 148 1.77 -15.14 21.43
CA SER A 148 2.51 -15.42 22.66
C SER A 148 3.91 -15.93 22.32
N LYS A 149 4.93 -15.42 23.02
CA LYS A 149 6.33 -15.79 22.81
C LYS A 149 6.87 -16.56 24.03
N THR A 150 7.51 -17.67 23.76
CA THR A 150 8.45 -18.39 24.63
C THR A 150 9.84 -18.28 24.00
N ASP A 151 10.91 -18.62 24.72
CA ASP A 151 12.28 -18.11 24.41
C ASP A 151 12.79 -18.38 22.97
N ASP A 152 12.37 -19.48 22.34
CA ASP A 152 12.68 -19.82 20.93
C ASP A 152 11.42 -19.94 20.02
N THR A 153 10.20 -19.79 20.57
CA THR A 153 8.95 -20.06 19.85
C THR A 153 7.94 -18.93 19.93
N ILE A 154 7.27 -18.64 18.82
CA ILE A 154 6.05 -17.81 18.80
C ILE A 154 4.85 -18.67 18.43
N ASP A 155 3.87 -18.73 19.33
CA ASP A 155 2.53 -19.22 19.07
C ASP A 155 1.66 -18.07 18.55
N VAL A 156 1.01 -18.26 17.40
CA VAL A 156 -0.02 -17.37 16.85
C VAL A 156 -1.34 -18.14 16.79
N LYS A 157 -2.41 -17.56 17.35
CA LYS A 157 -3.75 -18.18 17.45
C LYS A 157 -4.81 -17.14 17.08
N TRP A 158 -5.91 -17.55 16.45
CA TRP A 158 -7.01 -16.66 16.05
C TRP A 158 -8.37 -17.33 16.26
N SER A 159 -9.45 -16.57 16.12
CA SER A 159 -10.82 -17.09 16.24
C SER A 159 -11.07 -18.19 15.20
N GLU A 160 -11.65 -19.31 15.64
CA GLU A 160 -12.29 -20.27 14.73
C GLU A 160 -13.46 -19.58 13.98
N SER A 161 -13.79 -20.05 12.77
CA SER A 161 -14.93 -19.53 12.00
C SER A 161 -16.22 -20.19 12.48
N GLU A 162 -17.26 -19.39 12.73
CA GLU A 162 -18.56 -19.86 13.21
C GLU A 162 -19.47 -20.39 12.07
N THR A 163 -19.23 -19.95 10.83
CA THR A 163 -20.07 -20.30 9.67
C THR A 163 -19.50 -21.43 8.80
N PHE A 164 -18.17 -21.62 8.78
CA PHE A 164 -17.54 -22.69 8.01
C PHE A 164 -17.47 -24.01 8.80
N PRO A 165 -17.75 -25.17 8.17
CA PRO A 165 -17.47 -26.46 8.79
C PRO A 165 -15.99 -26.62 9.17
N LYS A 166 -15.73 -27.33 10.27
CA LYS A 166 -14.36 -27.64 10.73
C LYS A 166 -13.59 -28.31 9.60
N ASN A 167 -12.31 -27.95 9.47
CA ASN A 167 -11.39 -28.37 8.41
C ASN A 167 -11.71 -27.86 6.98
N CYS A 168 -12.72 -27.02 6.74
CA CYS A 168 -12.99 -26.46 5.40
C CYS A 168 -12.25 -25.14 5.08
N LEU A 169 -11.52 -24.56 6.03
CA LEU A 169 -10.64 -23.40 5.81
C LEU A 169 -9.18 -23.79 6.02
N HIS A 170 -8.31 -23.34 5.13
CA HIS A 170 -6.87 -23.22 5.40
C HIS A 170 -6.51 -21.74 5.58
N TYR A 171 -5.36 -21.48 6.19
CA TYR A 171 -4.93 -20.13 6.55
C TYR A 171 -3.51 -19.86 6.06
N GLU A 172 -3.24 -18.60 5.72
CA GLU A 172 -1.90 -18.09 5.49
C GLU A 172 -1.56 -17.07 6.58
N VAL A 173 -0.41 -17.26 7.23
CA VAL A 173 0.14 -16.39 8.27
C VAL A 173 1.34 -15.65 7.69
N LYS A 174 1.18 -14.35 7.44
CA LYS A 174 2.28 -13.47 7.02
C LYS A 174 3.05 -12.98 8.25
N ARG A 175 4.28 -13.47 8.42
CA ARG A 175 5.26 -13.03 9.44
C ARG A 175 6.23 -12.03 8.81
N TYR A 176 6.59 -10.97 9.53
CA TYR A 176 7.70 -10.09 9.12
C TYR A 176 8.40 -9.38 10.29
N ASN A 177 9.67 -9.04 10.09
CA ASN A 177 10.53 -8.29 11.02
C ASN A 177 11.02 -7.01 10.35
N GLY A 178 10.17 -5.98 10.35
CA GLY A 178 10.32 -4.85 9.44
C GLY A 178 10.09 -5.25 7.98
N ASP A 179 10.61 -4.46 7.05
CA ASP A 179 10.19 -4.50 5.64
C ASP A 179 10.99 -5.50 4.76
N LEU A 180 11.99 -6.19 5.32
CA LEU A 180 12.99 -6.96 4.56
C LEU A 180 12.94 -8.49 4.76
N ASP A 181 12.44 -9.00 5.89
CA ASP A 181 12.14 -10.42 6.10
C ASP A 181 10.63 -10.60 6.08
N ILE A 182 10.06 -11.06 4.95
CA ILE A 182 8.63 -11.38 4.81
C ILE A 182 8.49 -12.86 4.50
N GLN A 183 7.74 -13.58 5.33
CA GLN A 183 7.51 -15.02 5.20
C GLN A 183 6.01 -15.32 5.27
N ILE A 184 5.55 -16.24 4.41
CA ILE A 184 4.19 -16.78 4.45
C ILE A 184 4.27 -18.20 5.00
N ILE A 185 3.48 -18.50 6.02
CA ILE A 185 3.42 -19.80 6.67
C ILE A 185 1.98 -20.31 6.55
N GLU A 186 1.78 -21.49 5.97
CA GLU A 186 0.46 -22.10 5.83
C GLU A 186 0.06 -22.83 7.13
N SER A 187 -1.24 -22.82 7.46
CA SER A 187 -1.80 -23.66 8.53
C SER A 187 -3.16 -24.23 8.17
N GLU A 188 -3.37 -25.48 8.57
CA GLU A 188 -4.61 -26.23 8.40
C GLU A 188 -5.61 -26.01 9.54
N THR A 189 -5.21 -25.32 10.62
CA THR A 189 -5.96 -25.03 11.85
C THR A 189 -5.95 -23.53 12.19
N ASN A 190 -6.70 -23.09 13.19
CA ASN A 190 -6.75 -21.69 13.64
C ASN A 190 -5.54 -21.25 14.51
N SER A 191 -4.38 -21.88 14.28
CA SER A 191 -3.16 -21.69 15.05
C SER A 191 -1.90 -22.06 14.26
N VAL A 192 -0.75 -21.49 14.61
CA VAL A 192 0.57 -21.96 14.18
C VAL A 192 1.61 -21.72 15.29
N SER A 193 2.57 -22.62 15.42
CA SER A 193 3.73 -22.50 16.32
C SER A 193 4.99 -22.37 15.48
N ILE A 194 5.75 -21.31 15.70
CA ILE A 194 6.87 -20.87 14.86
C ILE A 194 8.17 -20.94 15.70
N PRO A 195 9.06 -21.93 15.47
CA PRO A 195 10.34 -22.07 16.18
C PRO A 195 11.47 -21.24 15.54
N GLY A 196 12.64 -21.21 16.18
CA GLY A 196 13.85 -20.55 15.65
C GLY A 196 13.73 -19.02 15.63
N VAL A 197 13.22 -18.43 16.70
CA VAL A 197 12.85 -17.01 16.77
C VAL A 197 13.84 -16.23 17.64
N ASP A 198 14.48 -15.19 17.10
CA ASP A 198 15.37 -14.34 17.90
C ASP A 198 14.60 -13.70 19.07
N PRO A 199 15.00 -13.91 20.34
CA PRO A 199 14.34 -13.30 21.50
C PRO A 199 14.32 -11.77 21.42
N ASN A 200 15.33 -11.15 20.79
CA ASN A 200 15.55 -9.71 20.72
C ASN A 200 14.85 -9.00 19.55
N SER A 201 14.23 -9.75 18.62
CA SER A 201 13.57 -9.18 17.44
C SER A 201 12.07 -8.93 17.65
N LYS A 202 11.56 -7.91 16.95
CA LYS A 202 10.12 -7.63 16.84
C LYS A 202 9.55 -8.33 15.61
N TYR A 203 8.49 -9.10 15.80
CA TYR A 203 7.78 -9.76 14.71
C TYR A 203 6.34 -9.24 14.63
N THR A 204 5.89 -8.93 13.43
CA THR A 204 4.49 -8.57 13.12
C THR A 204 3.84 -9.69 12.31
N PHE A 205 2.56 -9.92 12.58
CA PHE A 205 1.76 -10.99 12.02
C PHE A 205 0.45 -10.45 11.42
N LYS A 206 0.07 -10.98 10.26
CA LYS A 206 -1.27 -10.88 9.67
C LYS A 206 -1.72 -12.27 9.25
N VAL A 207 -3.00 -12.59 9.38
CA VAL A 207 -3.57 -13.88 8.97
C VAL A 207 -4.70 -13.65 7.97
N ARG A 208 -4.79 -14.50 6.94
CA ARG A 208 -5.97 -14.60 6.05
C ARG A 208 -6.43 -16.04 5.92
N ALA A 209 -7.71 -16.23 5.64
CA ALA A 209 -8.32 -17.54 5.40
C ALA A 209 -8.61 -17.75 3.92
N LYS A 210 -8.65 -19.02 3.48
CA LYS A 210 -9.11 -19.43 2.15
C LYS A 210 -9.85 -20.78 2.25
N PRO A 211 -10.90 -21.03 1.46
CA PRO A 211 -11.58 -22.32 1.46
C PRO A 211 -10.66 -23.44 0.93
N LYS A 212 -10.73 -24.63 1.54
CA LYS A 212 -10.08 -25.82 0.99
C LYS A 212 -10.91 -26.33 -0.19
N TRP A 213 -10.23 -26.65 -1.30
CA TRP A 213 -10.86 -27.05 -2.57
C TRP A 213 -11.86 -28.22 -2.44
N VAL A 214 -11.63 -29.11 -1.47
CA VAL A 214 -12.48 -30.27 -1.15
C VAL A 214 -13.88 -29.86 -0.64
N CYS A 215 -13.99 -28.72 0.05
CA CYS A 215 -15.28 -28.19 0.51
C CYS A 215 -15.86 -27.16 -0.47
N TYR A 216 -15.02 -26.25 -0.98
CA TYR A 216 -15.43 -25.17 -1.87
C TYR A 216 -14.32 -24.90 -2.90
N ASN A 217 -14.64 -25.03 -4.19
CA ASN A 217 -13.70 -24.81 -5.28
C ASN A 217 -13.50 -23.31 -5.60
N SER A 218 -13.27 -22.51 -4.56
CA SER A 218 -13.11 -21.05 -4.62
C SER A 218 -11.65 -20.64 -4.51
N ASN A 219 -11.27 -19.63 -5.30
CA ASN A 219 -9.96 -18.99 -5.21
C ASN A 219 -9.96 -17.68 -4.41
N PHE A 220 -11.12 -17.28 -3.85
CA PHE A 220 -11.21 -16.07 -3.04
C PHE A 220 -10.60 -16.27 -1.65
N TYR A 221 -9.59 -15.46 -1.36
CA TYR A 221 -9.05 -15.27 -0.01
C TYR A 221 -9.91 -14.29 0.79
N SER A 222 -9.95 -14.45 2.11
CA SER A 222 -10.31 -13.34 2.99
C SER A 222 -9.33 -12.19 2.82
N ASP A 223 -9.72 -11.00 3.27
CA ASP A 223 -8.77 -9.91 3.45
C ASP A 223 -7.81 -10.27 4.59
N TRP A 224 -6.67 -9.58 4.67
CA TRP A 224 -5.72 -9.78 5.77
C TRP A 224 -6.28 -9.21 7.08
N SER A 225 -6.02 -9.90 8.20
CA SER A 225 -6.31 -9.40 9.54
C SER A 225 -5.58 -8.09 9.84
N GLU A 226 -5.99 -7.42 10.91
CA GLU A 226 -5.21 -6.39 11.58
C GLU A 226 -3.83 -6.92 12.01
N GLU A 227 -2.87 -6.01 12.16
CA GLU A 227 -1.47 -6.32 12.46
C GLU A 227 -1.28 -6.51 13.96
N THR A 228 -0.87 -7.72 14.36
CA THR A 228 -0.48 -8.03 15.75
C THR A 228 1.02 -8.20 15.83
N SER A 229 1.70 -7.54 16.76
CA SER A 229 3.17 -7.59 16.85
C SER A 229 3.68 -7.88 18.26
N ILE A 230 4.74 -8.68 18.37
CA ILE A 230 5.37 -9.09 19.63
C ILE A 230 6.89 -8.86 19.58
N GLY A 231 7.50 -8.66 20.76
CA GLY A 231 8.91 -8.30 20.89
C GLY A 231 9.18 -6.80 20.70
N GLN A 232 10.36 -6.37 21.13
CA GLN A 232 10.77 -4.96 21.12
C GLN A 232 11.80 -4.74 20.00
N LYS A 233 11.55 -3.78 19.11
CA LYS A 233 12.56 -3.34 18.15
C LYS A 233 13.63 -2.56 18.93
N ARG A 234 14.90 -2.95 18.84
CA ARG A 234 16.00 -2.11 19.33
C ARG A 234 16.15 -0.92 18.38
N ASP A 235 15.90 0.27 18.88
CA ASP A 235 16.06 1.51 18.10
C ASP A 235 17.54 1.79 17.84
N SER A 236 18.01 1.37 16.66
CA SER A 236 19.37 1.65 16.19
C SER A 236 19.62 3.15 16.07
N THR A 237 18.59 3.96 15.81
CA THR A 237 18.60 5.42 15.90
C THR A 237 19.14 5.93 17.24
N THR A 238 18.68 5.37 18.37
CA THR A 238 19.21 5.73 19.71
C THR A 238 20.69 5.39 19.84
N TYR A 239 21.12 4.27 19.26
CA TYR A 239 22.52 3.85 19.24
C TYR A 239 23.39 4.76 18.36
N PHE A 240 22.92 5.14 17.16
CA PHE A 240 23.60 6.08 16.26
C PHE A 240 23.69 7.49 16.88
N VAL A 241 22.61 7.96 17.53
CA VAL A 241 22.63 9.23 18.26
C VAL A 241 23.66 9.21 19.40
N LEU A 242 23.76 8.13 20.18
CA LEU A 242 24.81 7.97 21.20
C LEU A 242 26.22 7.98 20.59
N ILE A 243 26.43 7.25 19.49
CA ILE A 243 27.72 7.19 18.77
C ILE A 243 28.15 8.55 18.22
N ILE A 244 27.21 9.42 17.81
CA ILE A 244 27.51 10.77 17.29
C ILE A 244 27.66 11.80 18.42
N THR A 245 26.82 11.74 19.46
CA THR A 245 26.81 12.73 20.54
C THR A 245 27.98 12.60 21.51
N ILE A 246 28.42 11.38 21.84
CA ILE A 246 29.52 11.17 22.80
C ILE A 246 30.84 11.80 22.30
N PRO A 247 31.32 11.55 21.06
CA PRO A 247 32.52 12.21 20.54
C PRO A 247 32.38 13.73 20.43
N LEU A 248 31.19 14.24 20.08
CA LEU A 248 30.92 15.67 19.98
C LEU A 248 31.05 16.37 21.35
N ILE A 249 30.50 15.77 22.41
CA ILE A 249 30.61 16.28 23.79
C ILE A 249 32.08 16.28 24.24
N ILE A 250 32.85 15.24 23.93
CA ILE A 250 34.28 15.14 24.25
C ILE A 250 35.09 16.21 23.50
N ALA A 251 34.81 16.42 22.21
CA ALA A 251 35.44 17.47 21.40
C ALA A 251 35.16 18.87 21.96
N VAL A 252 33.91 19.19 22.28
CA VAL A 252 33.53 20.48 22.88
C VAL A 252 34.20 20.67 24.25
N SER A 253 34.20 19.63 25.10
CA SER A 253 34.82 19.67 26.43
C SER A 253 36.35 19.90 26.37
N THR A 254 37.05 19.25 25.43
CA THR A 254 38.50 19.45 25.24
C THR A 254 38.82 20.83 24.70
N VAL A 255 38.02 21.38 23.78
CA VAL A 255 38.17 22.77 23.30
C VAL A 255 37.98 23.78 24.45
N ILE A 256 36.93 23.61 25.27
CA ILE A 256 36.70 24.47 26.45
C ILE A 256 37.88 24.38 27.43
N LEU A 257 38.39 23.17 27.71
CA LEU A 257 39.54 22.97 28.59
C LEU A 257 40.81 23.63 28.03
N LEU A 258 41.07 23.52 26.73
CA LEU A 258 42.22 24.18 26.08
C LEU A 258 42.11 25.71 26.11
N VAL A 259 40.91 26.27 25.94
CA VAL A 259 40.65 27.72 26.10
C VAL A 259 40.86 28.14 27.55
N TYR A 260 40.35 27.37 28.52
CA TYR A 260 40.55 27.64 29.95
C TYR A 260 42.03 27.60 30.34
N LEU A 261 42.78 26.57 29.91
CA LEU A 261 44.23 26.47 30.16
C LEU A 261 45.02 27.59 29.48
N LYS A 262 44.63 28.06 28.28
CA LYS A 262 45.22 29.27 27.67
C LYS A 262 44.92 30.53 28.49
N ARG A 263 43.68 30.73 28.96
CA ARG A 263 43.31 31.85 29.83
C ARG A 263 44.08 31.81 31.16
N LEU A 264 44.17 30.65 31.78
CA LEU A 264 44.91 30.42 33.03
C LEU A 264 46.41 30.71 32.86
N LYS A 265 47.02 30.27 31.75
CA LYS A 265 48.42 30.58 31.44
C LYS A 265 48.67 32.09 31.32
N ILE A 266 47.77 32.84 30.69
CA ILE A 266 47.84 34.30 30.56
C ILE A 266 47.66 35.00 31.91
N LEU A 267 46.83 34.43 32.81
CA LEU A 267 46.54 35.01 34.12
C LEU A 267 47.67 34.76 35.14
N ILE A 268 48.31 33.60 35.10
CA ILE A 268 49.38 33.21 36.05
C ILE A 268 50.76 33.63 35.55
N LEU A 269 50.99 33.63 34.23
CA LEU A 269 52.18 34.20 33.61
C LEU A 269 51.77 35.41 32.77
N PRO A 270 51.82 36.65 33.33
CA PRO A 270 51.76 37.84 32.50
C PRO A 270 52.88 37.80 31.44
N PRO A 271 52.69 38.44 30.27
CA PRO A 271 53.71 38.44 29.22
C PRO A 271 55.01 39.00 29.77
N ILE A 272 56.06 38.17 29.81
CA ILE A 272 57.40 38.59 30.23
C ILE A 272 57.84 39.67 29.23
N PRO A 273 58.13 40.91 29.68
CA PRO A 273 58.55 41.99 28.78
C PRO A 273 59.84 41.58 28.06
N ASP A 274 59.96 41.95 26.79
CA ASP A 274 61.06 41.52 25.93
C ASP A 274 62.42 41.84 26.60
N PRO A 275 63.26 40.82 26.89
CA PRO A 275 64.54 41.04 27.55
C PRO A 275 65.47 41.93 26.73
N ARG A 276 65.23 42.08 25.42
CA ARG A 276 65.98 42.98 24.53
C ARG A 276 65.80 44.45 24.91
N GLU A 277 64.59 44.87 25.26
CA GLU A 277 64.33 46.25 25.69
C GLU A 277 64.77 46.50 27.14
N ILE A 278 64.73 45.49 28.02
CA ILE A 278 65.29 45.61 29.38
C ILE A 278 66.82 45.72 29.35
N LEU A 279 67.51 44.87 28.59
CA LEU A 279 68.97 44.93 28.44
C LEU A 279 69.42 46.26 27.82
N LYS A 280 68.76 46.70 26.75
CA LYS A 280 69.03 47.98 26.07
C LYS A 280 68.83 49.20 26.99
N ARG A 281 67.96 49.08 28.01
CA ARG A 281 67.73 50.12 29.03
C ARG A 281 68.71 50.05 30.23
N MET A 282 69.44 48.95 30.40
CA MET A 282 70.47 48.81 31.45
C MET A 282 71.91 48.97 30.94
N PHE A 283 72.15 48.89 29.62
CA PHE A 283 73.49 48.91 29.01
C PHE A 283 73.65 49.97 27.91
N GLY A 284 72.81 51.01 27.90
CA GLY A 284 72.93 52.14 26.97
C GLY A 284 73.62 53.35 27.60
N GLU A 285 74.92 53.51 27.29
CA GLU A 285 75.72 54.76 27.19
C GLU A 285 77.16 54.61 27.74
N GLN A 286 78.09 54.25 26.83
CA GLN A 286 79.42 54.87 26.74
C GLN A 286 79.74 55.08 25.26
N ASN A 287 80.42 56.18 24.93
CA ASN A 287 80.33 56.84 23.63
C ASN A 287 81.55 56.58 22.70
N GLU A 288 81.31 56.72 21.39
CA GLU A 288 82.00 57.59 20.39
C GLU A 288 83.55 57.74 20.45
N ASP A 289 84.34 57.79 19.36
CA ASP A 289 84.10 57.91 17.89
C ASP A 289 85.21 57.07 17.14
N SER A 290 85.83 57.28 15.94
CA SER A 290 85.85 58.38 14.95
C SER A 290 86.33 58.03 13.53
N GLN A 291 86.00 58.95 12.62
CA GLN A 291 86.71 59.36 11.40
C GLN A 291 86.97 58.39 10.21
N SER A 292 86.07 58.51 9.22
CA SER A 292 86.32 59.10 7.88
C SER A 292 86.98 58.30 6.73
N SER A 293 86.16 58.11 5.68
CA SER A 293 86.49 58.14 4.24
C SER A 293 87.30 56.94 3.64
N ALA A 294 87.16 56.61 2.35
CA ALA A 294 86.50 57.34 1.25
C ALA A 294 85.69 56.44 0.28
N LYS A 295 84.77 57.10 -0.45
CA LYS A 295 84.36 56.95 -1.87
C LYS A 295 84.76 55.68 -2.66
N ASP A 296 83.94 55.15 -3.58
CA ASP A 296 83.12 55.85 -4.58
C ASP A 296 81.65 55.35 -4.72
N ASP A 297 80.90 56.03 -5.60
CA ASP A 297 79.46 55.93 -5.96
C ASP A 297 79.37 56.36 -7.48
N PRO A 298 78.26 56.25 -8.28
CA PRO A 298 76.88 55.98 -7.87
C PRO A 298 75.97 55.15 -8.83
N MET A 299 74.71 54.97 -8.39
CA MET A 299 73.43 54.97 -9.15
C MET A 299 73.23 54.11 -10.43
N ASN A 300 72.24 53.23 -10.38
CA ASN A 300 70.91 53.41 -11.01
C ASN A 300 69.99 52.17 -10.79
N ALA A 301 68.66 52.27 -10.66
CA ALA A 301 67.77 53.44 -10.50
C ALA A 301 66.42 53.01 -9.85
N PHE A 302 65.80 53.94 -9.09
CA PHE A 302 64.39 54.08 -8.68
C PHE A 302 63.56 52.83 -8.29
N ASP A 303 63.13 52.70 -7.02
CA ASP A 303 61.95 53.34 -6.36
C ASP A 303 60.59 52.81 -6.90
N ARG A 304 59.63 52.24 -6.13
CA ARG A 304 59.02 52.54 -4.80
C ARG A 304 57.77 53.44 -4.92
N LEU A 305 56.91 53.40 -3.90
CA LEU A 305 55.62 54.13 -3.73
C LEU A 305 54.46 53.48 -4.51
N ILE A 306 53.18 53.48 -4.10
CA ILE A 306 52.42 53.91 -2.89
C ILE A 306 51.13 53.00 -2.92
N ILE A 307 50.61 52.39 -1.85
CA ILE A 307 49.70 52.92 -0.78
C ILE A 307 48.36 53.49 -1.31
N GLU A 308 47.28 53.30 -0.53
CA GLU A 308 45.92 53.86 -0.67
C GLU A 308 45.06 53.45 -1.91
N GLU A 309 44.13 52.53 -1.66
CA GLU A 309 42.65 52.74 -1.62
C GLU A 309 41.91 53.67 -2.65
N GLU A 310 40.62 53.36 -2.82
CA GLU A 310 39.53 54.23 -3.33
C GLU A 310 39.07 54.16 -4.82
N ILE A 311 38.23 53.16 -5.12
CA ILE A 311 36.84 53.27 -5.67
C ILE A 311 36.56 53.70 -7.17
N HIS A 312 35.44 53.12 -7.70
CA HIS A 312 34.59 53.50 -8.87
C HIS A 312 35.03 53.34 -10.35
N SER A 313 34.59 52.21 -10.95
CA SER A 313 33.69 52.05 -12.13
C SER A 313 33.76 52.92 -13.40
N LEU A 314 33.73 52.25 -14.57
CA LEU A 314 32.99 52.54 -15.83
C LEU A 314 32.82 51.16 -16.54
N ILE A 315 31.65 50.60 -16.91
CA ILE A 315 30.47 51.02 -17.72
C ILE A 315 30.68 50.88 -19.25
N LEU A 316 29.60 50.43 -19.93
CA LEU A 316 29.32 50.14 -21.36
C LEU A 316 29.33 48.64 -21.74
N THR A 317 28.33 48.06 -22.41
CA THR A 317 26.91 48.41 -22.74
C THR A 317 26.20 47.07 -23.09
N GLU A 318 24.97 46.77 -22.66
CA GLU A 318 23.68 47.13 -23.32
C GLU A 318 23.58 46.60 -24.77
N THR A 319 22.75 45.61 -25.09
CA THR A 319 21.27 45.67 -25.37
C THR A 319 20.73 44.22 -25.50
N SER A 320 19.43 43.86 -25.45
CA SER A 320 18.15 44.56 -25.19
C SER A 320 17.03 43.53 -24.89
N GLU A 321 16.07 43.90 -24.01
CA GLU A 321 14.59 43.68 -24.03
C GLU A 321 13.93 42.36 -24.55
N SER A 322 12.73 41.93 -24.12
CA SER A 322 11.60 42.69 -23.52
C SER A 322 10.62 41.84 -22.65
N THR A 323 9.89 42.53 -21.74
CA THR A 323 8.50 42.28 -21.25
C THR A 323 8.18 40.95 -20.50
N TYR A 324 7.86 40.89 -19.19
CA TYR A 324 6.66 41.36 -18.39
C TYR A 324 5.30 40.75 -18.81
N SER A 325 4.26 40.52 -17.97
CA SER A 325 4.03 40.59 -16.50
C SER A 325 3.18 39.35 -16.10
N GLU A 326 3.13 38.78 -14.89
CA GLU A 326 2.82 39.28 -13.53
C GLU A 326 1.36 39.75 -13.32
N LYS A 327 0.61 38.97 -12.51
CA LYS A 327 -0.40 39.32 -11.46
C LYS A 327 -1.09 38.02 -10.99
N GLU A 328 -1.21 37.63 -9.72
CA GLU A 328 -1.49 38.31 -8.43
C GLU A 328 -2.99 38.31 -8.03
N ASN A 329 -3.25 37.82 -6.82
CA ASN A 329 -4.45 37.92 -5.95
C ASN A 329 -5.84 37.60 -6.53
N ARG A 330 -6.39 36.46 -6.06
CA ARG A 330 -7.58 36.50 -5.18
C ARG A 330 -7.56 35.35 -4.17
#